data_AF-A0A1J3IEA6-F1
#
_entry.id   AF-A0A1J3IEA6-F1
#
_cell.length_a   1.000
_cell.length_b   1.000
_cell.length_c   1.000
_cell.angle_alpha   90.00
_cell.angle_beta   90.00
_cell.angle_gamma   90.00
#
_symmetry.space_group_name_H-M   'P 1'
#
loop_
_entity.id
_entity.type
_entity.pdbx_description
1 polymer ?
#
loop_
_entity_poly.entity_id
_entity_poly.type
_entity_poly.pdbx_seq_one_letter_code
_entity_poly.pdbx_strand_id
1 'polypeptide(L)' 'SHSIHSSRPPTIRISNGQHSMITRAKAGITKPNPRYALLTNRVSYPEPKTVTAALKHPGWKDAMVEEMENCKETNT' A
#
# COMPACT_ATOMS: atom_id res chain seq x y z
N SER A 1 19.53 31.47 20.36
CA SER A 1 18.38 31.61 19.45
C SER A 1 18.54 30.61 18.32
N HIS A 2 17.79 29.49 18.30
CA HIS A 2 17.87 28.50 17.22
C HIS A 2 16.53 28.45 16.49
N SER A 3 16.53 28.98 15.26
CA SER A 3 15.39 28.92 14.33
C SER A 3 15.31 27.52 13.71
N ILE A 4 14.22 26.80 14.02
CA ILE A 4 13.87 25.55 13.35
C ILE A 4 13.43 25.86 11.91
N HIS A 5 14.20 25.38 10.93
CA HIS A 5 13.79 25.40 9.54
C HIS A 5 12.66 24.39 9.34
N SER A 6 11.47 24.89 9.02
CA SER A 6 10.31 24.08 8.64
C SER A 6 10.61 23.37 7.31
N SER A 7 10.82 22.06 7.37
CA SER A 7 11.04 21.22 6.20
C SER A 7 9.79 21.22 5.32
N ARG A 8 9.84 21.94 4.20
CA ARG A 8 8.80 21.97 3.16
C ARG A 8 8.58 20.55 2.60
N PRO A 9 7.34 20.09 2.38
CA PRO A 9 7.09 18.77 1.81
C PRO A 9 7.67 18.66 0.39
N PRO A 10 8.12 17.46 -0.03
CA PRO A 10 8.71 17.25 -1.34
C PRO A 10 7.68 17.59 -2.42
N THR A 11 8.02 18.57 -3.26
CA THR A 11 7.22 18.91 -4.44
C THR A 11 7.46 17.82 -5.49
N ILE A 12 6.48 16.91 -5.66
CA ILE A 12 6.49 15.92 -6.74
C ILE A 12 6.44 16.67 -8.07
N ARG A 13 7.58 16.75 -8.78
CA ARG A 13 7.60 17.23 -10.15
C ARG A 13 7.13 16.07 -11.03
N ILE A 14 5.88 16.14 -11.48
CA ILE A 14 5.32 15.23 -12.48
C ILE A 14 6.25 15.29 -13.70
N SER A 15 6.97 14.21 -13.98
CA SER A 15 7.71 14.07 -15.22
C SER A 15 6.70 14.04 -16.36
N ASN A 16 7.02 14.71 -17.47
CA ASN A 16 6.27 14.64 -18.72
C ASN A 16 6.39 13.23 -19.34
N GLY A 17 5.83 12.23 -18.67
CA GLY A 17 5.35 11.02 -19.32
C GLY A 17 3.97 11.32 -19.90
N GLN A 18 3.68 10.82 -21.10
CA GLN A 18 2.51 11.17 -21.92
C GLN A 18 1.14 10.71 -21.34
N HIS A 19 1.05 10.52 -20.02
CA HIS A 19 -0.16 10.10 -19.31
C HIS A 19 -0.34 10.99 -18.08
N SER A 20 -1.30 11.93 -18.14
CA SER A 20 -1.63 12.76 -16.99
C SER A 20 -2.26 11.88 -15.90
N MET A 21 -1.54 11.63 -14.82
CA MET A 21 -2.12 10.99 -13.64
C MET A 21 -3.00 12.00 -12.91
N ILE A 22 -4.32 11.78 -12.91
CA ILE A 22 -5.30 12.61 -12.20
C ILE A 22 -5.82 11.83 -11.00
N THR A 23 -5.81 12.45 -9.81
CA THR A 23 -6.41 11.85 -8.62
C THR A 23 -7.93 11.97 -8.66
N ARG A 24 -8.65 11.02 -8.06
CA ARG A 24 -10.12 11.05 -7.97
C ARG A 24 -10.65 12.38 -7.41
N ALA A 25 -9.96 12.95 -6.42
CA ALA A 25 -10.30 14.26 -5.85
C ALA A 25 -10.18 15.40 -6.87
N LYS A 26 -9.13 15.41 -7.70
CA LYS A 26 -8.93 16.40 -8.76
C LYS A 26 -10.01 16.32 -9.85
N ALA A 27 -10.58 15.15 -10.06
CA ALA A 27 -11.72 14.91 -10.96
C ALA A 27 -13.09 15.14 -10.30
N GLY A 28 -13.16 15.64 -9.05
CA GLY A 28 -14.41 15.88 -8.34
C GLY A 28 -15.15 14.61 -7.88
N ILE A 29 -14.51 13.45 -7.93
CA ILE A 29 -15.12 12.17 -7.57
C ILE A 29 -15.06 12.01 -6.04
N THR A 30 -16.23 12.08 -5.40
CA THR A 30 -16.40 11.83 -3.97
C THR A 30 -17.24 10.58 -3.74
N LYS A 31 -16.99 9.85 -2.64
CA LYS A 31 -17.89 8.76 -2.23
C LYS A 31 -19.28 9.35 -1.93
N PRO A 32 -20.38 8.85 -2.55
CA PRO A 32 -21.72 9.43 -2.37
C PRO A 32 -22.23 9.38 -0.93
N ASN A 33 -21.78 8.40 -0.15
CA ASN A 33 -22.19 8.26 1.25
C ASN A 33 -20.99 8.52 2.19
N PRO A 34 -21.00 9.64 2.95
CA PRO A 34 -19.91 10.01 3.84
C PRO A 34 -19.72 9.03 5.00
N ARG A 35 -20.71 8.18 5.34
CA ARG A 35 -20.55 7.11 6.34
C ARG A 35 -19.42 6.15 6.00
N TYR A 36 -19.04 6.05 4.72
CA TYR A 36 -17.95 5.20 4.23
C TYR A 36 -16.65 5.95 3.94
N ALA A 37 -16.56 7.24 4.26
CA ALA A 37 -15.36 8.02 3.99
C ALA A 37 -14.13 7.43 4.71
N LEU A 38 -14.32 6.88 5.90
CA LEU A 38 -13.28 6.29 6.75
C LEU A 38 -13.61 4.86 7.20
N LEU A 39 -14.55 4.19 6.53
CA LEU A 39 -14.84 2.78 6.85
C LEU A 39 -13.69 1.90 6.36
N THR A 40 -12.87 1.43 7.29
CA THR A 40 -11.81 0.47 7.04
C THR A 40 -12.06 -0.78 7.89
N ASN A 41 -11.91 -1.97 7.32
CA ASN A 41 -11.92 -3.20 8.11
C ASN A 41 -10.67 -3.24 9.00
N ARG A 42 -10.85 -3.10 10.32
CA ARG A 42 -9.77 -3.34 11.29
C ARG A 42 -9.66 -4.83 11.56
N VAL A 43 -9.03 -5.55 10.64
CA VAL A 43 -8.67 -6.95 10.89
C VAL A 43 -7.31 -6.97 11.55
N SER A 44 -7.28 -7.40 12.82
CA SER A 44 -6.04 -7.63 13.54
C SER A 44 -5.72 -9.12 13.47
N TYR A 45 -4.80 -9.49 12.58
CA TYR A 45 -4.24 -10.84 12.60
C TYR A 45 -3.16 -10.90 13.68
N PRO A 46 -3.19 -11.89 14.60
CA PRO A 46 -2.14 -12.05 15.58
C PRO A 46 -0.81 -12.38 14.88
N GLU A 47 0.26 -11.69 15.25
CA GLU A 47 1.60 -11.98 14.74
C GLU A 47 2.06 -13.39 15.17
N PRO A 48 2.61 -14.21 14.26
CA PRO A 48 2.98 -15.56 14.59
C PRO A 48 4.29 -15.56 15.38
N LYS A 49 4.34 -16.30 16.48
CA LYS A 49 5.56 -16.45 17.28
C LYS A 49 6.45 -17.61 16.82
N THR A 50 5.95 -18.46 15.92
CA THR A 50 6.66 -19.63 15.43
C THR A 50 6.44 -19.83 13.93
N VAL A 51 7.41 -20.46 13.28
CA VAL A 51 7.33 -20.81 11.85
C VAL A 51 6.14 -21.74 11.57
N THR A 52 5.87 -22.69 12.46
CA THR A 52 4.73 -23.61 12.33
C THR A 52 3.38 -22.90 12.43
N ALA A 53 3.28 -21.85 13.24
CA ALA A 53 2.07 -21.02 13.29
C ALA A 53 1.93 -20.18 12.01
N ALA A 54 3.04 -19.64 11.50
CA ALA A 54 3.02 -18.87 10.26
C ALA A 54 2.54 -19.71 9.05
N LEU A 55 3.07 -20.93 8.91
CA LEU A 55 2.72 -21.84 7.80
C LEU A 55 1.26 -22.34 7.82
N LYS A 56 0.59 -22.27 8.98
CA LYS A 56 -0.84 -22.62 9.09
C LYS A 56 -1.76 -21.51 8.58
N HIS A 57 -1.30 -20.26 8.53
CA HIS A 57 -2.11 -19.16 8.05
C HIS A 57 -2.13 -19.17 6.51
N PRO A 58 -3.30 -19.38 5.87
CA PRO A 58 -3.37 -19.54 4.42
C PRO A 58 -2.80 -18.31 3.69
N GLY A 59 -3.17 -17.10 4.12
CA GLY A 59 -2.68 -15.87 3.48
C GLY A 59 -1.16 -15.64 3.57
N TRP A 60 -0.45 -16.24 4.54
CA TRP A 60 1.01 -16.11 4.60
C TRP A 60 1.72 -17.21 3.81
N LYS A 61 1.19 -18.44 3.89
CA LYS A 61 1.70 -19.55 3.10
C LYS A 61 1.54 -19.25 1.61
N ASP A 62 0.38 -18.79 1.21
CA ASP A 62 0.05 -18.54 -0.20
C ASP A 62 0.92 -17.42 -0.76
N ALA A 63 1.09 -16.31 -0.02
CA ALA A 63 1.98 -15.22 -0.43
C ALA A 63 3.45 -15.67 -0.59
N MET A 64 3.96 -16.53 0.30
CA MET A 64 5.31 -17.08 0.16
C MET A 64 5.44 -17.99 -1.07
N VAL A 65 4.40 -18.79 -1.36
CA VAL A 65 4.38 -19.68 -2.52
C VAL A 65 4.33 -18.89 -3.83
N GLU A 66 3.51 -17.84 -3.89
CA GLU A 66 3.39 -16.92 -5.03
C GLU A 66 4.77 -16.33 -5.39
N GLU A 67 5.47 -15.73 -4.42
CA GLU A 67 6.81 -15.17 -4.66
C GLU A 67 7.81 -16.22 -5.18
N MET A 68 7.75 -17.45 -4.65
CA MET A 68 8.62 -18.55 -5.06
C MET A 68 8.29 -19.06 -6.47
N GLU A 69 7.02 -18.99 -6.88
CA GLU A 69 6.58 -19.31 -8.24
C GLU A 69 7.00 -18.22 -9.21
N ASN A 70 6.68 -16.95 -8.92
CA ASN A 70 7.10 -15.80 -9.72
C ASN A 70 8.62 -15.77 -9.93
N CYS A 71 9.42 -16.03 -8.89
CA CYS A 71 10.89 -16.09 -9.01
C CYS A 71 11.38 -17.21 -9.96
N LYS A 72 10.64 -18.32 -10.09
CA LYS A 72 10.96 -19.40 -11.03
C LYS A 72 10.53 -19.07 -12.45
N GLU A 73 9.46 -18.29 -12.61
CA GLU A 73 8.99 -17.85 -13.92
C GLU A 73 9.93 -16.81 -14.54
N THR A 74 10.60 -15.98 -13.74
CA THR A 74 11.57 -14.96 -14.20
C THR A 74 12.99 -15.50 -14.42
N ASN A 75 13.13 -16.68 -15.03
CA ASN A 75 14.42 -17.15 -15.57
C ASN A 75 14.81 -16.36 -16.83
N THR A 76 15.13 -15.07 -16.69
CA THR A 76 15.74 -14.22 -17.74
C THR A 76 17.20 -13.93 -17.43
#